data_AF-A0AAW0XP38-F1
#
_entry.id   AF-A0AAW0XP38-F1
#
_cell.length_a   1.000
_cell.length_b   1.000
_cell.length_c   1.000
_cell.angle_alpha   90.00
_cell.angle_beta   90.00
_cell.angle_gamma   90.00
#
_symmetry.space_group_name_H-M   'P 1'
#
loop_
_entity.id
_entity.type
_entity.pdbx_description
1 polymer ?
#
loop_
_entity_poly.entity_id
_entity_poly.type
_entity_poly.pdbx_seq_one_letter_code
_entity_poly.pdbx_strand_id
1 'polypeptide(L)'
;MQRLLDNYEPRTTSTEVQTADELAEENSFLDAVMQTPLMKRLETFLQQKNLIRGGLRSTLKDIWFTLYRRGGRHVGSSGFEHVFVGELKDGKVAGFHNWLNFRKEELEGDLDYKGFIRFIDLNGKGQIVKLRFEWLNEAKPVGTVFIGTTPELEMALYTLCFLVRPDSSCQVQLAGKKFSIQTWTFTSGGKKVIGSAYPNI
;
A
#
# COMPACT_ATOMS: atom_id res chain seq x y z
N MET A 1 -1.46 4.20 11.57
CA MET A 1 -0.96 3.05 10.81
C MET A 1 -1.24 1.76 11.57
N GLN A 2 -0.62 1.53 12.74
CA GLN A 2 -0.80 0.28 13.51
C GLN A 2 -2.27 -0.11 13.70
N ARG A 3 -3.13 0.80 14.18
CA ARG A 3 -4.57 0.50 14.33
C ARG A 3 -5.26 0.04 13.03
N LEU A 4 -4.88 0.63 11.89
CA LEU A 4 -5.41 0.20 10.59
C LEU A 4 -4.93 -1.20 10.16
N LEU A 5 -3.80 -1.68 10.69
CA LEU A 5 -3.29 -3.02 10.41
C LEU A 5 -3.98 -4.09 11.25
N ASP A 6 -4.67 -3.71 12.32
CA ASP A 6 -5.24 -4.65 13.30
C ASP A 6 -6.73 -4.96 13.06
N ASN A 7 -7.39 -4.18 12.19
CA ASN A 7 -8.84 -4.33 11.96
C ASN A 7 -9.20 -5.30 10.85
N TYR A 8 -8.23 -5.79 10.08
CA TYR A 8 -8.52 -6.41 8.79
C TYR A 8 -8.66 -7.93 8.86
N GLU A 9 -9.66 -8.46 8.15
CA GLU A 9 -9.82 -9.90 7.88
C GLU A 9 -9.05 -10.28 6.60
N PRO A 10 -7.97 -11.07 6.69
CA PRO A 10 -7.15 -11.46 5.54
C PRO A 10 -7.91 -12.14 4.39
N ARG A 11 -9.06 -12.77 4.68
CA ARG A 11 -9.83 -13.53 3.69
C ARG A 11 -10.85 -12.65 2.96
N THR A 12 -10.69 -12.51 1.65
CA THR A 12 -11.56 -11.66 0.80
C THR A 12 -12.96 -12.25 0.50
N THR A 13 -13.47 -13.16 1.35
CA THR A 13 -14.70 -13.94 1.08
C THR A 13 -15.95 -13.40 1.77
N SER A 14 -15.81 -12.45 2.70
CA SER A 14 -16.90 -11.76 3.39
C SER A 14 -17.14 -10.37 2.79
N THR A 15 -18.38 -9.89 2.88
CA THR A 15 -18.65 -8.46 2.67
C THR A 15 -18.18 -7.72 3.92
N GLU A 16 -17.32 -6.73 3.73
CA GLU A 16 -16.87 -5.86 4.82
C GLU A 16 -17.91 -4.77 5.08
N VAL A 17 -18.19 -4.52 6.34
CA VAL A 17 -19.04 -3.42 6.78
C VAL A 17 -18.14 -2.45 7.53
N GLN A 18 -17.81 -1.32 6.89
CA GLN A 18 -17.04 -0.27 7.54
C GLN A 18 -17.77 0.24 8.78
N THR A 19 -17.16 0.00 9.94
CA THR A 19 -17.62 0.46 11.25
C THR A 19 -17.28 1.94 11.43
N ALA A 20 -17.95 2.57 12.40
CA ALA A 20 -17.64 3.96 12.76
C ALA A 20 -16.19 4.11 13.27
N ASP A 21 -15.67 3.09 13.96
CA ASP A 21 -14.31 3.07 14.49
C ASP A 21 -13.27 2.96 13.36
N GLU A 22 -13.47 2.07 12.40
CA GLU A 22 -12.60 1.97 11.21
C GLU A 22 -12.56 3.29 10.44
N LEU A 23 -13.72 3.92 10.21
CA LEU A 23 -13.78 5.23 9.57
C LEU A 23 -13.03 6.32 10.37
N ALA A 24 -13.11 6.29 11.70
CA ALA A 24 -12.38 7.22 12.56
C ALA A 24 -10.86 7.00 12.49
N GLU A 25 -10.42 5.75 12.41
CA GLU A 25 -9.01 5.40 12.28
C GLU A 25 -8.44 5.76 10.91
N GLU A 26 -9.19 5.52 9.84
CA GLU A 26 -8.82 5.94 8.49
C GLU A 26 -8.66 7.47 8.42
N ASN A 27 -9.60 8.20 9.02
CA ASN A 27 -9.53 9.66 9.09
C ASN A 27 -8.33 10.12 9.91
N SER A 28 -8.10 9.52 11.08
CA SER A 28 -6.97 9.86 11.96
C SER A 28 -5.63 9.61 11.27
N PHE A 29 -5.52 8.51 10.52
CA PHE A 29 -4.33 8.21 9.72
C PHE A 29 -4.12 9.23 8.59
N LEU A 30 -5.16 9.54 7.81
CA LEU A 30 -5.10 10.54 6.75
C LEU A 30 -4.70 11.92 7.31
N ASP A 31 -5.27 12.32 8.44
CA ASP A 31 -4.96 13.59 9.08
C ASP A 31 -3.49 13.62 9.55
N ALA A 32 -2.99 12.53 10.13
CA ALA A 32 -1.61 12.42 10.57
C ALA A 32 -0.62 12.52 9.40
N VAL A 33 -0.83 11.77 8.30
CA VAL A 33 0.09 11.81 7.15
C VAL A 33 0.04 13.18 6.45
N MET A 34 -1.14 13.80 6.33
CA MET A 34 -1.31 15.10 5.69
C MET A 34 -0.61 16.25 6.45
N GLN A 35 -0.37 16.11 7.75
CA GLN A 35 0.38 17.11 8.53
C GLN A 35 1.87 17.14 8.17
N THR A 36 2.41 16.05 7.59
CA THR A 36 3.84 15.94 7.29
C THR A 36 4.29 16.91 6.19
N PRO A 37 5.54 17.40 6.25
CA PRO A 37 6.09 18.24 5.17
C PRO A 37 6.12 17.54 3.81
N LEU A 38 6.27 16.21 3.79
CA LEU A 38 6.27 15.42 2.56
C LEU A 38 4.92 15.49 1.84
N MET A 39 3.82 15.26 2.57
CA MET A 39 2.49 15.24 1.97
C MET A 39 2.04 16.64 1.52
N LYS A 40 2.41 17.68 2.26
CA LYS A 40 2.20 19.08 1.83
C LYS A 40 2.93 19.41 0.52
N ARG A 41 4.17 18.92 0.36
CA ARG A 41 4.93 19.06 -0.89
C ARG A 41 4.30 18.28 -2.03
N LEU A 42 3.84 17.05 -1.77
CA LEU A 42 3.14 16.24 -2.75
C LEU A 42 1.86 16.93 -3.23
N GLU A 43 1.03 17.45 -2.31
CA GLU A 43 -0.20 18.16 -2.66
C GLU A 43 0.10 19.36 -3.57
N THR A 44 1.07 20.19 -3.18
CA THR A 44 1.50 21.35 -3.98
C THR A 44 1.94 20.92 -5.38
N PHE A 45 2.76 19.87 -5.47
CA PHE A 45 3.24 19.35 -6.75
C PHE A 45 2.08 18.85 -7.64
N LEU A 46 1.17 18.05 -7.08
CA LEU A 46 0.04 17.49 -7.83
C LEU A 46 -0.92 18.58 -8.31
N GLN A 47 -1.18 19.60 -7.50
CA GLN A 47 -1.98 20.76 -7.88
C GLN A 47 -1.31 21.57 -9.00
N GLN A 48 -0.01 21.88 -8.87
CA GLN A 48 0.74 22.60 -9.90
C GLN A 48 0.80 21.86 -11.24
N LYS A 49 0.77 20.52 -11.20
CA LYS A 49 0.75 19.67 -12.40
C LYS A 49 -0.67 19.35 -12.90
N ASN A 50 -1.72 19.90 -12.27
CA ASN A 50 -3.12 19.61 -12.58
C ASN A 50 -3.47 18.11 -12.54
N LEU A 51 -2.78 17.35 -11.67
CA LEU A 51 -2.98 15.90 -11.51
C LEU A 51 -4.13 15.58 -10.55
N ILE A 52 -4.51 16.54 -9.71
CA ILE A 52 -5.66 16.46 -8.81
C ILE A 52 -6.48 17.74 -8.94
N ARG A 53 -7.81 17.62 -8.82
CA ARG A 53 -8.75 18.77 -8.85
C ARG A 53 -9.11 19.29 -7.44
N GLY A 54 -9.10 18.40 -6.45
CA GLY A 54 -9.39 18.73 -5.05
C GLY A 54 -8.15 18.67 -4.17
N GLY A 55 -8.38 18.62 -2.85
CA GLY A 55 -7.30 18.40 -1.89
C GLY A 55 -6.69 17.01 -2.01
N LEU A 56 -5.41 16.90 -1.63
CA LEU A 56 -4.73 15.61 -1.59
C LEU A 56 -5.41 14.66 -0.60
N ARG A 57 -5.90 15.15 0.55
CA ARG A 57 -6.58 14.31 1.55
C ARG A 57 -7.78 13.55 0.99
N SER A 58 -8.69 14.25 0.29
CA SER A 58 -9.87 13.60 -0.31
C SER A 58 -9.47 12.68 -1.46
N THR A 59 -8.43 13.06 -2.22
CA THR A 59 -7.87 12.21 -3.26
C THR A 59 -7.31 10.90 -2.69
N LEU A 60 -6.60 10.96 -1.57
CA LEU A 60 -6.08 9.77 -0.88
C LEU A 60 -7.21 8.91 -0.34
N LYS A 61 -8.23 9.52 0.27
CA LYS A 61 -9.43 8.80 0.74
C LYS A 61 -10.05 8.00 -0.40
N ASP A 62 -10.24 8.64 -1.55
CA ASP A 62 -10.81 8.00 -2.72
C ASP A 62 -9.92 6.89 -3.30
N ILE A 63 -8.61 7.12 -3.43
CA ILE A 63 -7.69 6.16 -4.03
C ILE A 63 -7.49 4.93 -3.14
N TRP A 64 -7.31 5.14 -1.83
CA TRP A 64 -6.82 4.11 -0.91
C TRP A 64 -7.94 3.41 -0.13
N PHE A 65 -9.02 4.12 0.21
CA PHE A 65 -10.05 3.62 1.14
C PHE A 65 -11.42 3.42 0.48
N THR A 66 -11.55 3.67 -0.82
CA THR A 66 -12.76 3.25 -1.55
C THR A 66 -12.77 1.73 -1.66
N LEU A 67 -13.80 1.11 -1.10
CA LEU A 67 -13.99 -0.33 -1.22
C LEU A 67 -14.28 -0.75 -2.67
N TYR A 68 -13.75 -1.90 -3.06
CA TYR A 68 -14.00 -2.53 -4.34
C TYR A 68 -14.11 -4.05 -4.21
N ARG A 69 -14.53 -4.69 -5.31
CA ARG A 69 -14.64 -6.15 -5.39
C ARG A 69 -13.36 -6.72 -6.00
N ARG A 70 -12.77 -7.71 -5.36
CA ARG A 70 -11.54 -8.38 -5.85
C ARG A 70 -11.71 -9.85 -6.23
N GLY A 71 -12.92 -10.38 -6.03
CA GLY A 71 -13.34 -11.73 -6.36
C GLY A 71 -14.79 -11.98 -5.91
N GLY A 72 -15.49 -12.88 -6.59
CA GLY A 72 -16.85 -13.27 -6.23
C GLY A 72 -17.87 -12.11 -6.20
N ARG A 73 -18.85 -12.21 -5.29
CA ARG A 73 -19.94 -11.21 -5.12
C ARG A 73 -19.72 -10.27 -3.94
N HIS A 74 -18.56 -10.26 -3.28
CA HIS A 74 -18.39 -9.47 -2.05
C HIS A 74 -17.58 -8.20 -2.32
N VAL A 75 -18.03 -7.09 -1.73
CA VAL A 75 -17.27 -5.82 -1.64
C VAL A 75 -16.65 -5.83 -0.25
N GLY A 76 -15.33 -5.73 -0.14
CA GLY A 76 -14.66 -5.80 1.16
C GLY A 76 -13.15 -5.79 1.03
N SER A 77 -12.66 -4.98 0.10
CA SER A 77 -11.24 -4.81 -0.14
C SER A 77 -11.00 -3.36 -0.52
N SER A 78 -9.96 -2.76 0.04
CA SER A 78 -9.47 -1.43 -0.31
C SER A 78 -8.04 -1.48 -0.85
N GLY A 79 -7.60 -0.35 -1.42
CA GLY A 79 -6.22 -0.20 -1.88
C GLY A 79 -5.24 -0.23 -0.70
N PHE A 80 -5.65 0.33 0.43
CA PHE A 80 -4.88 0.32 1.66
C PHE A 80 -4.67 -1.09 2.17
N GLU A 81 -5.74 -1.85 2.37
CA GLU A 81 -5.68 -3.22 2.88
C GLU A 81 -4.79 -4.09 2.02
N HIS A 82 -5.01 -4.09 0.70
CA HIS A 82 -4.21 -4.92 -0.17
C HIS A 82 -2.71 -4.60 -0.13
N VAL A 83 -2.35 -3.32 -0.23
CA VAL A 83 -0.95 -2.93 -0.33
C VAL A 83 -0.25 -3.04 1.02
N PHE A 84 -0.88 -2.52 2.08
CA PHE A 84 -0.25 -2.36 3.38
C PHE A 84 -0.51 -3.52 4.34
N VAL A 85 -1.65 -4.20 4.26
CA VAL A 85 -1.97 -5.36 5.10
C VAL A 85 -1.63 -6.65 4.35
N GLY A 86 -2.27 -6.87 3.20
CA GLY A 86 -2.21 -8.12 2.45
C GLY A 86 -3.53 -8.85 2.48
N GLU A 87 -3.70 -9.77 1.53
CA GLU A 87 -4.92 -10.55 1.36
C GLU A 87 -4.57 -12.00 1.02
N LEU A 88 -5.40 -12.94 1.43
CA LEU A 88 -5.37 -14.33 0.97
C LEU A 88 -6.36 -14.50 -0.17
N LYS A 89 -5.84 -14.87 -1.34
CA LYS A 89 -6.65 -15.15 -2.53
C LYS A 89 -6.23 -16.48 -3.15
N ASP A 90 -7.18 -17.41 -3.24
CA ASP A 90 -7.01 -18.73 -3.87
C ASP A 90 -5.79 -19.50 -3.31
N GLY A 91 -5.60 -19.50 -1.99
CA GLY A 91 -4.47 -20.16 -1.32
C GLY A 91 -3.12 -19.52 -1.63
N LYS A 92 -3.08 -18.18 -1.79
CA LYS A 92 -1.87 -17.40 -2.06
C LYS A 92 -1.95 -16.04 -1.42
N VAL A 93 -0.79 -15.52 -1.02
CA VAL A 93 -0.65 -14.15 -0.52
C VAL A 93 -0.65 -13.15 -1.67
N ALA A 94 -1.71 -12.34 -1.75
CA ALA A 94 -1.83 -11.20 -2.64
C ALA A 94 -1.53 -9.90 -1.89
N GLY A 95 -0.92 -8.92 -2.55
CA GLY A 95 -0.56 -7.67 -1.87
C GLY A 95 0.53 -7.87 -0.83
N PHE A 96 0.40 -7.30 0.37
CA PHE A 96 1.36 -7.44 1.48
C PHE A 96 2.76 -6.91 1.09
N HIS A 97 2.87 -5.58 1.01
CA HIS A 97 4.09 -4.88 0.56
C HIS A 97 4.68 -3.91 1.58
N ASN A 98 4.22 -3.94 2.83
CA ASN A 98 4.65 -3.02 3.87
C ASN A 98 5.41 -3.71 5.00
N TRP A 99 6.55 -3.14 5.40
CA TRP A 99 7.41 -3.73 6.42
C TRP A 99 6.88 -3.59 7.85
N LEU A 100 6.00 -2.62 8.13
CA LEU A 100 5.40 -2.52 9.46
C LEU A 100 4.45 -3.69 9.68
N ASN A 101 3.65 -4.03 8.67
CA ASN A 101 2.83 -5.24 8.74
C ASN A 101 3.69 -6.50 8.74
N PHE A 102 4.74 -6.55 7.91
CA PHE A 102 5.69 -7.68 7.93
C PHE A 102 6.25 -7.94 9.33
N ARG A 103 6.72 -6.89 10.01
CA ARG A 103 7.23 -6.97 11.38
C ARG A 103 6.15 -7.39 12.39
N LYS A 104 4.94 -6.87 12.26
CA LYS A 104 3.82 -7.22 13.14
C LYS A 104 3.52 -8.72 13.04
N GLU A 105 3.25 -9.20 11.84
CA GLU A 105 2.87 -10.60 11.58
C GLU A 105 4.01 -11.57 11.93
N GLU A 106 5.28 -11.17 11.76
CA GLU A 106 6.43 -11.97 12.20
C GLU A 106 6.51 -12.07 13.74
N LEU A 107 6.20 -10.99 14.46
CA LEU A 107 6.16 -10.99 15.93
C LEU A 107 4.98 -11.78 16.49
N GLU A 108 3.87 -11.83 15.76
CA GLU A 108 2.67 -12.61 16.11
C GLU A 108 2.82 -14.11 15.77
N GLY A 109 3.83 -14.46 14.96
CA GLY A 109 4.10 -15.83 14.53
C GLY A 109 3.30 -16.27 13.31
N ASP A 110 2.59 -15.34 12.67
CA ASP A 110 1.76 -15.57 11.49
C ASP A 110 2.53 -15.45 10.17
N LEU A 111 3.73 -14.84 10.21
CA LEU A 111 4.64 -14.72 9.08
C LEU A 111 5.94 -15.51 9.31
N ASP A 112 6.32 -16.31 8.32
CA ASP A 112 7.60 -17.02 8.28
C ASP A 112 8.47 -16.53 7.12
N TYR A 113 9.57 -15.87 7.44
CA TYR A 113 10.54 -15.36 6.48
C TYR A 113 11.38 -16.49 5.86
N LYS A 114 11.32 -16.61 4.53
CA LYS A 114 12.01 -17.68 3.77
C LYS A 114 13.28 -17.21 3.05
N GLY A 115 13.76 -16.00 3.30
CA GLY A 115 14.97 -15.45 2.69
C GLY A 115 14.73 -14.34 1.66
N PHE A 116 15.80 -13.60 1.34
CA PHE A 116 15.78 -12.54 0.34
C PHE A 116 16.41 -12.99 -0.99
N ILE A 117 16.01 -12.33 -2.07
CA ILE A 117 16.51 -12.55 -3.44
C ILE A 117 17.55 -11.48 -3.77
N ARG A 118 17.20 -10.21 -3.55
CA ARG A 118 18.10 -9.05 -3.73
C ARG A 118 17.56 -7.86 -2.95
N PHE A 119 18.42 -6.87 -2.71
CA PHE A 119 18.03 -5.62 -2.10
C PHE A 119 18.76 -4.42 -2.71
N ILE A 120 18.19 -3.24 -2.51
CA ILE A 120 18.84 -1.95 -2.75
C ILE A 120 18.94 -1.23 -1.41
N ASP A 121 20.16 -0.89 -0.99
CA ASP A 121 20.39 0.01 0.15
C ASP A 121 20.18 1.47 -0.27
N LEU A 122 19.32 2.19 0.44
CA LEU A 122 19.02 3.60 0.20
C LEU A 122 19.99 4.52 0.97
N ASN A 123 21.29 4.20 0.91
CA ASN A 123 22.38 4.86 1.60
C ASN A 123 22.12 4.98 3.12
N GLY A 124 21.78 3.85 3.75
CA GLY A 124 21.51 3.78 5.20
C GLY A 124 20.21 4.46 5.67
N LYS A 125 19.36 4.96 4.74
CA LYS A 125 18.05 5.57 5.08
C LYS A 125 16.88 4.59 4.99
N GLY A 126 17.16 3.31 4.73
CA GLY A 126 16.18 2.27 4.46
C GLY A 126 16.65 1.36 3.34
N GLN A 127 15.85 0.36 3.03
CA GLN A 127 16.15 -0.64 2.01
C GLN A 127 14.93 -0.96 1.17
N ILE A 128 15.15 -1.43 -0.05
CA ILE A 128 14.12 -2.11 -0.86
C ILE A 128 14.54 -3.55 -0.92
N VAL A 129 13.71 -4.47 -0.43
CA VAL A 129 14.08 -5.89 -0.33
C VAL A 129 13.07 -6.71 -1.11
N LYS A 130 13.59 -7.49 -2.06
CA LYS A 130 12.83 -8.53 -2.77
C LYS A 130 13.04 -9.84 -2.02
N LEU A 131 11.98 -10.44 -1.52
CA LEU A 131 12.01 -11.54 -0.57
C LEU A 131 10.93 -12.59 -0.80
N ARG A 132 11.02 -13.68 -0.05
CA ARG A 132 10.07 -14.80 0.01
C ARG A 132 9.61 -14.98 1.45
N PHE A 133 8.33 -15.26 1.63
CA PHE A 133 7.77 -15.56 2.96
C PHE A 133 6.51 -16.40 2.83
N GLU A 134 6.11 -16.98 3.94
CA GLU A 134 4.76 -17.52 4.14
C GLU A 134 4.00 -16.60 5.10
N TRP A 135 2.71 -16.42 4.87
CA TRP A 135 1.82 -15.70 5.77
C TRP A 135 0.55 -16.51 5.94
N LEU A 136 0.18 -16.81 7.18
CA LEU A 136 -0.97 -17.66 7.53
C LEU A 136 -0.92 -19.03 6.81
N ASN A 137 0.28 -19.62 6.74
CA ASN A 137 0.60 -20.86 6.03
C ASN A 137 0.44 -20.81 4.50
N GLU A 138 0.24 -19.64 3.91
CA GLU A 138 0.16 -19.46 2.46
C GLU A 138 1.44 -18.82 1.91
N ALA A 139 1.94 -19.37 0.82
CA ALA A 139 3.20 -18.92 0.25
C ALA A 139 3.07 -17.59 -0.51
N LYS A 140 4.05 -16.71 -0.30
CA LYS A 140 4.39 -15.60 -1.22
C LYS A 140 5.74 -15.87 -1.87
N PRO A 141 5.78 -16.46 -3.09
CA PRO A 141 7.02 -16.84 -3.75
C PRO A 141 7.95 -15.66 -4.05
N VAL A 142 7.38 -14.47 -4.27
CA VAL A 142 8.09 -13.21 -4.49
C VAL A 142 7.23 -12.06 -3.96
N GLY A 143 7.78 -11.26 -3.05
CA GLY A 143 7.29 -9.95 -2.67
C GLY A 143 8.44 -8.94 -2.65
N THR A 144 8.13 -7.66 -2.87
CA THR A 144 9.10 -6.58 -2.63
C THR A 144 8.50 -5.63 -1.62
N VAL A 145 9.29 -5.27 -0.61
CA VAL A 145 8.91 -4.35 0.47
C VAL A 145 9.96 -3.25 0.59
N PHE A 146 9.55 -2.05 0.98
CA PHE A 146 10.50 -1.12 1.59
C PHE A 146 10.73 -1.52 3.05
N ILE A 147 11.92 -1.30 3.60
CA ILE A 147 12.25 -1.50 5.02
C ILE A 147 12.84 -0.19 5.58
N GLY A 148 12.36 0.22 6.76
CA GLY A 148 12.83 1.42 7.47
C GLY A 148 12.27 2.73 6.92
N THR A 149 11.36 2.68 5.95
CA THR A 149 10.63 3.84 5.41
C THR A 149 9.43 4.20 6.27
N THR A 150 8.99 5.45 6.16
CA THR A 150 7.76 5.89 6.83
C THR A 150 6.51 5.60 5.99
N PRO A 151 5.34 5.37 6.60
CA PRO A 151 4.09 5.11 5.86
C PRO A 151 3.73 6.22 4.87
N GLU A 152 3.93 7.49 5.24
CA GLU A 152 3.67 8.62 4.37
C GLU A 152 4.60 8.67 3.15
N LEU A 153 5.83 8.15 3.25
CA LEU A 153 6.75 8.06 2.10
C LEU A 153 6.26 7.04 1.09
N GLU A 154 5.91 5.83 1.55
CA GLU A 154 5.37 4.77 0.69
C GLU A 154 4.07 5.23 0.03
N MET A 155 3.13 5.75 0.83
CA MET A 155 1.85 6.27 0.33
C MET A 155 2.04 7.42 -0.67
N ALA A 156 2.96 8.35 -0.43
CA ALA A 156 3.25 9.45 -1.35
C ALA A 156 3.78 8.96 -2.70
N LEU A 157 4.76 8.05 -2.68
CA LEU A 157 5.38 7.50 -3.88
C LEU A 157 4.37 6.68 -4.70
N TYR A 158 3.60 5.81 -4.05
CA TYR A 158 2.57 5.02 -4.71
C TYR A 158 1.46 5.90 -5.30
N THR A 159 0.98 6.90 -4.57
CA THR A 159 -0.05 7.83 -5.06
C THR A 159 0.44 8.63 -6.26
N LEU A 160 1.67 9.15 -6.20
CA LEU A 160 2.28 9.88 -7.31
C LEU A 160 2.38 9.01 -8.56
N CYS A 161 2.90 7.79 -8.43
CA CYS A 161 3.05 6.87 -9.55
C CYS A 161 1.72 6.41 -10.11
N PHE A 162 0.72 6.16 -9.26
CA PHE A 162 -0.64 5.85 -9.69
C PHE A 162 -1.26 6.98 -10.53
N LEU A 163 -1.06 8.24 -10.14
CA LEU A 163 -1.61 9.39 -10.86
C LEU A 163 -0.87 9.70 -12.17
N VAL A 164 0.46 9.53 -12.21
CA VAL A 164 1.29 9.95 -13.36
C VAL A 164 1.54 8.80 -14.35
N ARG A 165 1.63 7.57 -13.86
CA ARG A 165 1.97 6.36 -14.63
C ARG A 165 1.09 5.17 -14.19
N PRO A 166 -0.25 5.28 -14.28
CA PRO A 166 -1.13 4.17 -13.94
C PRO A 166 -0.78 2.94 -14.80
N ASP A 167 -0.88 1.75 -14.20
CA ASP A 167 -0.69 0.45 -14.86
C ASP A 167 0.65 0.28 -15.60
N SER A 168 1.64 1.12 -15.33
CA SER A 168 2.93 1.15 -16.02
C SER A 168 4.09 1.35 -15.06
N SER A 169 5.30 1.00 -15.51
CA SER A 169 6.51 1.15 -14.70
C SER A 169 6.81 2.63 -14.46
N CYS A 170 6.68 3.06 -13.21
CA CYS A 170 7.00 4.41 -12.76
C CYS A 170 8.46 4.47 -12.28
N GLN A 171 9.34 5.03 -13.09
CA GLN A 171 10.76 5.16 -12.76
C GLN A 171 10.98 6.24 -11.70
N VAL A 172 11.66 5.90 -10.60
CA VAL A 172 11.90 6.79 -9.47
C VAL A 172 13.37 6.72 -9.03
N GLN A 173 13.81 7.79 -8.37
CA GLN A 173 15.12 7.84 -7.73
C GLN A 173 14.97 8.34 -6.30
N LEU A 174 15.46 7.55 -5.35
CA LEU A 174 15.46 7.90 -3.92
C LEU A 174 16.86 7.64 -3.35
N ALA A 175 17.38 8.57 -2.55
CA ALA A 175 18.73 8.48 -1.99
C ALA A 175 19.82 8.16 -3.05
N GLY A 176 19.68 8.71 -4.26
CA GLY A 176 20.61 8.46 -5.37
C GLY A 176 20.46 7.10 -6.05
N LYS A 177 19.62 6.19 -5.56
CA LYS A 177 19.36 4.86 -6.15
C LYS A 177 18.14 4.90 -7.05
N LYS A 178 18.25 4.30 -8.24
CA LYS A 178 17.14 4.17 -9.19
C LYS A 178 16.42 2.84 -8.99
N PHE A 179 15.10 2.88 -9.05
CA PHE A 179 14.24 1.70 -9.06
C PHE A 179 12.91 2.09 -9.72
N SER A 180 11.99 1.14 -9.82
CA SER A 180 10.65 1.41 -10.35
C SER A 180 9.58 1.13 -9.32
N ILE A 181 8.43 1.79 -9.45
CA ILE A 181 7.21 1.45 -8.73
C ILE A 181 6.21 0.94 -9.76
N GLN A 182 5.60 -0.19 -9.46
CA GLN A 182 4.46 -0.70 -10.22
C GLN A 182 3.19 -0.36 -9.44
N THR A 183 2.20 0.20 -10.12
CA THR A 183 0.84 0.37 -9.60
C THR A 183 -0.16 -0.30 -10.53
N TRP A 184 -1.26 -0.79 -9.98
CA TRP A 184 -2.37 -1.40 -10.73
C TRP A 184 -3.66 -0.68 -10.41
N THR A 185 -4.48 -0.41 -11.41
CA THR A 185 -5.73 0.35 -11.30
C THR A 185 -6.94 -0.58 -11.20
N PHE A 186 -7.86 -0.23 -10.30
CA PHE A 186 -9.23 -0.74 -10.31
C PHE A 186 -10.21 0.39 -10.60
N THR A 187 -11.41 0.03 -11.04
CA THR A 187 -12.53 0.97 -11.17
C THR A 187 -13.64 0.56 -10.21
N SER A 188 -14.04 1.46 -9.31
CA SER A 188 -15.13 1.25 -8.36
C SER A 188 -16.00 2.50 -8.30
N GLY A 189 -17.32 2.33 -8.48
CA GLY A 189 -18.27 3.46 -8.43
C GLY A 189 -17.94 4.62 -9.38
N GLY A 190 -17.35 4.34 -10.55
CA GLY A 190 -16.90 5.36 -11.50
C GLY A 190 -15.60 6.08 -11.13
N LYS A 191 -14.97 5.74 -9.99
CA LYS A 191 -13.66 6.24 -9.57
C LYS A 191 -12.55 5.26 -9.93
N LYS A 192 -11.38 5.78 -10.29
CA LYS A 192 -10.15 4.99 -10.40
C LYS A 192 -9.50 4.91 -9.02
N VAL A 193 -9.22 3.70 -8.57
CA VAL A 193 -8.67 3.39 -7.25
C VAL A 193 -7.43 2.53 -7.39
N ILE A 194 -6.57 2.52 -6.37
CA ILE A 194 -5.37 1.69 -6.41
C ILE A 194 -5.72 0.25 -6.05
N GLY A 195 -5.43 -0.66 -6.96
CA GLY A 195 -5.48 -2.09 -6.72
C GLY A 195 -4.27 -2.54 -5.93
N SER A 196 -3.10 -2.32 -6.49
CA SER A 196 -1.85 -2.78 -5.91
C SER A 196 -0.74 -1.78 -6.20
N ALA A 197 0.25 -1.72 -5.32
CA ALA A 197 1.41 -0.86 -5.45
C ALA A 197 2.60 -1.50 -4.74
N TYR A 198 3.76 -1.53 -5.40
CA TYR A 198 4.98 -2.05 -4.80
C TYR A 198 6.22 -1.55 -5.54
N PRO A 199 7.38 -1.45 -4.86
CA PRO A 199 8.64 -1.22 -5.54
C PRO A 199 9.03 -2.48 -6.35
N ASN A 200 9.66 -2.25 -7.49
CA ASN A 200 10.19 -3.29 -8.34
C ASN A 200 11.67 -3.01 -8.59
N ILE A 201 12.50 -3.95 -8.11
CA ILE A 201 13.96 -3.96 -8.19
C ILE A 201 14.42 -5.24 -8.84
#